data_AF-A0A3C0I9Z2-F1
#
_entry.id   AF-A0A3C0I9Z2-F1
#
_cell.length_a   1.000
_cell.length_b   1.000
_cell.length_c   1.000
_cell.angle_alpha   90.00
_cell.angle_beta   90.00
_cell.angle_gamma   90.00
#
_symmetry.space_group_name_H-M   'P 1'
#
loop_
_entity.id
_entity.type
_entity.pdbx_description
1 polymer ?
#
loop_
_entity_poly.entity_id
_entity_poly.type
_entity_poly.pdbx_seq_one_letter_code
_entity_poly.pdbx_strand_id
1 'polypeptide(L)'
;MMMLIKSWFFSIALLVVLQAQAQNLKPAFKALEKRDFAEALGLFQAAHSANAQDVLANYGLSLLYAHPTYPEKNTPLALQYIVAARKHHQMLDAAALATVNKQATDVQMQQQQVQIEEILLADLAKSQDEDALRELITTYPTLEKMSDFNTLWEQAGYAKLLQQPSIARLEAYLEQFPQKAQDPAIVALKPQLVFEQIRQKPTVLSCEAFLADFAQAPQATEVKQILYREAFQSIAQSPSVEAYQAFLAKFPEAPQAENARQKIQELNDQSAYDKDYLLGKVDPYKHPLLVMIDLKYSHYGNPQYMHKEAYAAFVAMHEAALTDGVKLSILSSGRTFYDQTMIWESKWRNLGALPPVDKAKNILAYSSMPGTSRHHWGTDLDLNSLSPAYFSQGEGKKIYDWLCSNAPKFGFFQPYKELGFKRYTGYLEEKWHWSYAPISEKCLKLYNQIIQYQDIAGYVGSEIAEIIDVINTHVRSIDHD
;
A
#
# COMPACT_ATOMS: atom_id res chain seq x y z
N MET A 1 -56.48 48.87 25.81
CA MET A 1 -56.34 50.34 25.76
C MET A 1 -55.95 50.67 24.32
N MET A 2 -56.94 50.96 23.45
CA MET A 2 -57.19 52.30 22.87
C MET A 2 -55.97 52.86 22.12
N MET A 3 -56.03 53.35 20.87
CA MET A 3 -57.11 53.74 19.97
C MET A 3 -56.49 54.03 18.57
N LEU A 4 -57.25 53.74 17.50
CA LEU A 4 -57.49 54.53 16.26
C LEU A 4 -56.29 55.19 15.54
N ILE A 5 -56.18 55.07 14.21
CA ILE A 5 -56.81 56.00 13.24
C ILE A 5 -57.25 55.28 11.95
N LYS A 6 -58.40 55.71 11.44
CA LYS A 6 -59.11 55.32 10.20
C LYS A 6 -58.38 55.79 8.93
N SER A 7 -58.53 55.04 7.84
CA SER A 7 -59.02 55.62 6.58
C SER A 7 -59.60 54.53 5.67
N TRP A 8 -60.85 54.71 5.28
CA TRP A 8 -61.54 53.96 4.24
C TRP A 8 -61.16 54.55 2.89
N PHE A 9 -60.81 53.72 1.91
CA PHE A 9 -61.11 54.01 0.51
C PHE A 9 -61.55 52.73 -0.21
N PHE A 10 -62.83 52.75 -0.59
CA PHE A 10 -63.41 51.94 -1.67
C PHE A 10 -62.61 52.21 -2.95
N SER A 11 -62.11 51.16 -3.59
CA SER A 11 -61.82 51.18 -5.03
C SER A 11 -62.17 49.82 -5.62
N ILE A 12 -63.40 49.81 -6.14
CA ILE A 12 -63.97 48.95 -7.17
C ILE A 12 -62.91 48.13 -7.92
N ALA A 13 -63.07 46.81 -7.86
CA ALA A 13 -62.41 45.87 -8.76
C ALA A 13 -62.84 46.20 -10.20
N LEU A 14 -62.01 46.99 -10.88
CA LEU A 14 -62.10 47.17 -12.32
C LEU A 14 -61.48 45.92 -12.95
N LEU A 15 -62.30 44.88 -13.11
CA LEU A 15 -62.06 43.82 -14.08
C LEU A 15 -62.07 44.48 -15.46
N VAL A 16 -60.92 45.03 -15.85
CA VAL A 16 -60.68 45.41 -17.24
C VAL A 16 -60.56 44.09 -17.99
N VAL A 17 -61.71 43.60 -18.46
CA VAL A 17 -61.75 42.72 -19.62
C VAL A 17 -61.25 43.58 -20.77
N LEU A 18 -59.93 43.57 -20.98
CA LEU A 18 -59.34 44.01 -22.24
C LEU A 18 -59.89 43.06 -23.29
N GLN A 19 -61.00 43.45 -23.92
CA GLN A 19 -61.37 42.89 -25.22
C GLN A 19 -60.26 43.29 -26.19
N ALA A 20 -59.23 42.46 -26.25
CA ALA A 20 -58.18 42.57 -27.23
C ALA A 20 -58.82 42.38 -28.60
N GLN A 21 -59.07 43.48 -29.32
CA GLN A 21 -59.31 43.40 -30.75
C GLN A 21 -58.04 42.81 -31.37
N ALA A 22 -58.13 41.58 -31.87
CA ALA A 22 -57.01 40.94 -32.57
C ALA A 22 -56.55 41.87 -33.71
N GLN A 23 -55.34 42.40 -33.60
CA GLN A 23 -54.77 43.20 -34.68
C GLN A 23 -54.67 42.34 -35.95
N ASN A 24 -54.95 42.92 -37.11
CA ASN A 24 -54.83 42.21 -38.37
C ASN A 24 -53.35 42.05 -38.76
N LEU A 25 -52.73 40.95 -38.33
CA LEU A 25 -51.31 40.65 -38.59
C LEU A 25 -51.07 39.95 -39.94
N LYS A 26 -52.05 39.88 -40.84
CA LYS A 26 -51.86 39.34 -42.20
C LYS A 26 -50.66 39.94 -42.95
N PRO A 27 -50.38 41.26 -42.88
CA PRO A 27 -49.18 41.83 -43.49
C PRO A 27 -47.88 41.25 -42.91
N ALA A 28 -47.83 41.02 -41.59
CA ALA A 28 -46.66 40.47 -40.90
C ALA A 28 -46.39 39.01 -41.32
N PHE A 29 -47.42 38.16 -41.38
CA PHE A 29 -47.27 36.78 -41.88
C PHE A 29 -46.87 36.75 -43.36
N LYS A 30 -47.39 37.66 -44.19
CA LYS A 30 -47.01 37.76 -45.61
C LYS A 30 -45.56 38.21 -45.80
N ALA A 31 -45.08 39.12 -44.95
CA ALA A 31 -43.66 39.51 -44.93
C ALA A 31 -42.77 38.32 -44.55
N LEU A 32 -43.18 37.56 -43.53
CA LEU A 32 -42.47 36.34 -43.10
C LEU A 32 -42.42 35.28 -44.22
N GLU A 33 -43.53 35.02 -44.91
CA GLU A 33 -43.59 34.09 -46.06
C GLU A 33 -42.64 34.50 -47.20
N LYS A 34 -42.51 35.81 -47.44
CA LYS A 34 -41.59 36.38 -48.43
C LYS A 34 -40.14 36.46 -47.95
N ARG A 35 -39.86 36.05 -46.72
CA ARG A 35 -38.55 36.18 -46.04
C ARG A 35 -38.09 37.62 -45.89
N ASP A 36 -39.03 38.57 -45.86
CA ASP A 36 -38.75 39.93 -45.41
C ASP A 36 -38.77 39.95 -43.88
N PHE A 37 -37.69 39.45 -43.28
CA PHE A 37 -37.60 39.27 -41.83
C PHE A 37 -37.61 40.60 -41.07
N ALA A 38 -37.12 41.68 -41.67
CA ALA A 38 -37.09 42.99 -41.04
C ALA A 38 -38.51 43.57 -40.92
N GLU A 39 -39.30 43.51 -42.01
CA GLU A 39 -40.70 43.93 -41.99
C GLU A 39 -41.54 43.03 -41.06
N ALA A 40 -41.36 41.70 -41.14
CA ALA A 40 -42.07 40.76 -40.28
C ALA A 40 -41.78 40.98 -38.79
N LEU A 41 -40.50 41.10 -38.42
CA LEU A 41 -40.08 41.35 -37.03
C LEU A 41 -40.68 42.66 -36.51
N GLY A 42 -40.57 43.75 -37.26
CA GLY A 42 -41.07 45.06 -36.84
C GLY A 42 -42.58 45.05 -36.58
N LEU A 43 -43.36 44.39 -37.44
CA LEU A 43 -44.81 44.27 -37.28
C LEU A 43 -45.20 43.37 -36.10
N PHE A 44 -44.56 42.21 -35.94
CA PHE A 44 -44.85 41.32 -34.81
C PHE A 44 -44.41 41.93 -33.47
N GLN A 45 -43.25 42.58 -33.40
CA GLN A 45 -42.77 43.25 -32.19
C GLN A 45 -43.64 44.43 -31.80
N ALA A 46 -44.11 45.23 -32.76
CA ALA A 46 -45.03 46.33 -32.48
C ALA A 46 -46.35 45.82 -31.87
N ALA A 47 -46.90 44.73 -32.43
CA ALA A 47 -48.10 44.09 -31.91
C ALA A 47 -47.89 43.49 -30.51
N HIS A 48 -46.78 42.79 -30.30
CA HIS A 48 -46.41 42.24 -28.99
C HIS A 48 -46.16 43.34 -27.95
N SER A 49 -45.54 44.46 -28.33
CA SER A 49 -45.29 45.59 -27.44
C SER A 49 -46.59 46.31 -27.04
N ALA A 50 -47.56 46.38 -27.97
CA ALA A 50 -48.88 46.92 -27.68
C ALA A 50 -49.72 45.98 -26.79
N ASN A 51 -49.56 44.67 -26.96
CA ASN A 51 -50.19 43.64 -26.14
C ASN A 51 -49.32 42.38 -26.07
N ALA A 52 -48.64 42.17 -24.95
CA ALA A 52 -47.77 41.00 -24.75
C ALA A 52 -48.53 39.66 -24.77
N GLN A 53 -49.87 39.69 -24.58
CA GLN A 53 -50.73 38.51 -24.62
C GLN A 53 -51.33 38.25 -26.01
N ASP A 54 -50.97 39.04 -27.03
CA ASP A 54 -51.49 38.85 -28.39
C ASP A 54 -51.01 37.51 -28.97
N VAL A 55 -51.96 36.61 -29.23
CA VAL A 55 -51.69 35.24 -29.67
C VAL A 55 -51.00 35.21 -31.03
N LEU A 56 -51.41 36.06 -31.97
CA LEU A 56 -50.86 36.06 -33.33
C LEU A 56 -49.47 36.71 -33.36
N ALA A 57 -49.24 37.73 -32.53
CA ALA A 57 -47.91 38.32 -32.37
C ALA A 57 -46.92 37.31 -31.80
N ASN A 58 -47.29 36.62 -30.72
CA ASN A 58 -46.46 35.58 -30.10
C ASN A 58 -46.25 34.39 -31.07
N TYR A 59 -47.29 33.93 -31.78
CA TYR A 59 -47.15 32.86 -32.78
C TYR A 59 -46.22 33.27 -33.92
N GLY A 60 -46.37 34.49 -34.46
CA GLY A 60 -45.53 35.02 -35.52
C GLY A 60 -44.06 35.18 -35.11
N LEU A 61 -43.79 35.70 -33.91
CA LEU A 61 -42.43 35.77 -33.36
C LEU A 61 -41.82 34.38 -33.20
N SER A 62 -42.61 33.38 -32.78
CA SER A 62 -42.11 32.00 -32.68
C SER A 62 -41.71 31.42 -34.03
N LEU A 63 -42.47 31.69 -35.10
CA LEU A 63 -42.13 31.23 -36.45
C LEU A 63 -40.86 31.93 -36.96
N LEU A 64 -40.73 33.24 -36.72
CA LEU A 64 -39.58 34.04 -37.14
C LEU A 64 -38.30 33.57 -36.44
N TYR A 65 -38.29 33.51 -35.10
CA TYR A 65 -37.10 33.13 -34.33
C TYR A 65 -36.71 31.66 -34.50
N ALA A 66 -37.64 30.79 -34.94
CA ALA A 66 -37.33 29.40 -35.30
C ALA A 66 -36.86 29.24 -36.76
N HIS A 67 -37.00 30.27 -37.61
CA HIS A 67 -36.80 30.14 -39.04
C HIS A 67 -35.34 29.82 -39.41
N PRO A 68 -35.05 28.78 -40.23
CA PRO A 68 -33.69 28.31 -40.48
C PRO A 68 -32.72 29.33 -41.09
N THR A 69 -33.24 30.26 -41.88
CA THR A 69 -32.43 31.29 -42.57
C THR A 69 -32.56 32.68 -41.97
N TYR A 70 -33.23 32.82 -40.82
CA TYR A 70 -33.32 34.11 -40.14
C TYR A 70 -31.97 34.41 -39.46
N PRO A 71 -31.31 35.55 -39.74
CA PRO A 71 -29.97 35.83 -39.21
C PRO A 71 -29.88 35.85 -37.68
N GLU A 72 -30.96 36.25 -37.00
CA GLU A 72 -31.04 36.30 -35.54
C GLU A 72 -31.87 35.12 -34.98
N LYS A 73 -31.81 33.95 -35.64
CA LYS A 73 -32.47 32.73 -35.17
C LYS A 73 -32.14 32.48 -33.69
N ASN A 74 -33.17 32.28 -32.88
CA ASN A 74 -33.07 32.05 -31.45
C ASN A 74 -34.14 31.04 -31.01
N THR A 75 -33.80 29.76 -31.06
CA THR A 75 -34.73 28.65 -30.78
C THR A 75 -35.31 28.71 -29.35
N PRO A 76 -34.52 28.97 -28.28
CA PRO A 76 -35.09 29.15 -26.94
C PRO A 76 -36.11 30.28 -26.84
N LEU A 77 -35.84 31.43 -27.48
CA LEU A 77 -36.76 32.56 -27.52
C LEU A 77 -38.03 32.23 -28.34
N ALA A 78 -37.89 31.49 -29.44
CA ALA A 78 -39.03 30.97 -30.19
C ALA A 78 -39.94 30.09 -29.32
N LEU A 79 -39.34 29.24 -28.48
CA LEU A 79 -40.08 28.38 -27.55
C LEU A 79 -40.85 29.20 -26.50
N GLN A 80 -40.24 30.27 -25.97
CA GLN A 80 -40.92 31.19 -25.05
C GLN A 80 -42.17 31.79 -25.71
N TYR A 81 -42.04 32.27 -26.94
CA TYR A 81 -43.15 32.88 -27.66
C TYR A 81 -44.26 31.89 -28.02
N ILE A 82 -43.95 30.67 -28.48
CA ILE A 82 -45.01 29.69 -28.81
C ILE A 82 -45.75 29.19 -27.57
N VAL A 83 -45.04 28.99 -26.45
CA VAL A 83 -45.66 28.62 -25.17
C VAL A 83 -46.59 29.73 -24.68
N ALA A 84 -46.17 31.00 -24.79
CA ALA A 84 -47.02 32.15 -24.48
C ALA A 84 -48.24 32.21 -25.41
N ALA A 85 -48.06 32.04 -26.73
CA ALA A 85 -49.14 32.04 -27.71
C ALA A 85 -50.22 31.00 -27.37
N ARG A 86 -49.82 29.76 -27.10
CA ARG A 86 -50.76 28.68 -26.75
C ARG A 86 -51.45 28.91 -25.41
N LYS A 87 -50.72 29.39 -24.39
CA LYS A 87 -51.30 29.74 -23.09
C LYS A 87 -52.38 30.81 -23.25
N HIS A 88 -52.11 31.86 -24.02
CA HIS A 88 -53.06 32.95 -24.24
C HIS A 88 -54.22 32.54 -25.16
N HIS A 89 -53.98 31.66 -26.14
CA HIS A 89 -55.02 31.09 -27.01
C HIS A 89 -56.10 30.35 -26.20
N GLN A 90 -55.69 29.56 -25.21
CA GLN A 90 -56.60 28.86 -24.29
C GLN A 90 -57.44 29.79 -23.41
N MET A 91 -57.02 31.05 -23.25
CA MET A 91 -57.70 32.06 -22.43
C MET A 91 -58.67 32.95 -23.24
N LEU A 92 -58.75 32.78 -24.57
CA LEU A 92 -59.62 33.59 -25.43
C LEU A 92 -61.10 33.23 -25.28
N ASP A 93 -61.97 34.24 -25.42
CA ASP A 93 -63.40 34.01 -25.62
C ASP A 93 -63.71 33.49 -27.04
N ALA A 94 -64.94 33.01 -27.26
CA ALA A 94 -65.34 32.40 -28.53
C ALA A 94 -65.21 33.35 -29.75
N ALA A 95 -65.40 34.66 -29.58
CA ALA A 95 -65.35 35.63 -30.67
C ALA A 95 -63.89 35.95 -31.06
N ALA A 96 -63.02 36.15 -30.07
CA ALA A 96 -61.59 36.33 -30.27
C ALA A 96 -60.95 35.06 -30.85
N LEU A 97 -61.33 33.89 -30.34
CA LEU A 97 -60.87 32.59 -30.83
C LEU A 97 -61.20 32.38 -32.33
N ALA A 98 -62.44 32.69 -32.74
CA ALA A 98 -62.85 32.60 -34.15
C ALA A 98 -62.07 33.54 -35.07
N THR A 99 -61.55 34.66 -34.54
CA THR A 99 -60.74 35.63 -35.30
C THR A 99 -59.29 35.16 -35.41
N VAL A 100 -58.69 34.69 -34.32
CA VAL A 100 -57.32 34.16 -34.29
C VAL A 100 -57.20 32.90 -35.15
N ASN A 101 -58.17 31.98 -35.06
CA ASN A 101 -58.18 30.72 -35.82
C ASN A 101 -58.25 30.90 -37.35
N LYS A 102 -58.57 32.10 -37.86
CA LYS A 102 -58.47 32.42 -39.30
C LYS A 102 -57.02 32.54 -39.79
N GLN A 103 -56.07 32.77 -38.89
CA GLN A 103 -54.64 32.97 -39.21
C GLN A 103 -53.77 31.89 -38.56
N ALA A 104 -54.09 31.44 -37.35
CA ALA A 104 -53.38 30.38 -36.66
C ALA A 104 -54.32 29.58 -35.76
N THR A 105 -54.42 28.28 -36.01
CA THR A 105 -55.18 27.34 -35.20
C THR A 105 -54.33 26.78 -34.05
N ASP A 106 -54.97 26.29 -32.98
CA ASP A 106 -54.25 25.59 -31.90
C ASP A 106 -53.41 24.42 -32.41
N VAL A 107 -53.91 23.68 -33.41
CA VAL A 107 -53.16 22.58 -34.06
C VAL A 107 -51.88 23.09 -34.71
N GLN A 108 -51.93 24.21 -35.42
CA GLN A 108 -50.73 24.81 -36.03
C GLN A 108 -49.74 25.32 -34.97
N MET A 109 -50.25 25.92 -33.89
CA MET A 109 -49.40 26.36 -32.77
C MET A 109 -48.77 25.17 -32.03
N GLN A 110 -49.51 24.08 -31.85
CA GLN A 110 -48.99 22.85 -31.27
C GLN A 110 -47.91 22.22 -32.16
N GLN A 111 -48.14 22.15 -33.48
CA GLN A 111 -47.15 21.68 -34.44
C GLN A 111 -45.87 22.53 -34.41
N GLN A 112 -46.02 23.87 -34.36
CA GLN A 112 -44.88 24.77 -34.26
C GLN A 112 -44.11 24.58 -32.95
N GLN A 113 -44.80 24.37 -31.83
CA GLN A 113 -44.14 24.08 -30.57
C GLN A 113 -43.32 22.78 -30.68
N VAL A 114 -43.91 21.69 -31.17
CA VAL A 114 -43.21 20.41 -31.33
C VAL A 114 -41.97 20.57 -32.23
N GLN A 115 -42.07 21.31 -33.34
CA GLN A 115 -40.92 21.57 -34.22
C GLN A 115 -39.81 22.37 -33.53
N ILE A 116 -40.16 23.39 -32.75
CA ILE A 116 -39.17 24.18 -31.98
C ILE A 116 -38.51 23.30 -30.93
N GLU A 117 -39.28 22.47 -30.23
CA GLU A 117 -38.79 21.51 -29.24
C GLU A 117 -37.83 20.50 -29.89
N GLU A 118 -38.18 19.91 -31.04
CA GLU A 118 -37.29 19.01 -31.82
C GLU A 118 -35.99 19.69 -32.25
N ILE A 119 -36.03 20.93 -32.73
CA ILE A 119 -34.82 21.69 -33.10
C ILE A 119 -33.93 21.89 -31.87
N LEU A 120 -34.53 22.26 -30.73
CA LEU A 120 -33.80 22.52 -29.50
C LEU A 120 -33.16 21.25 -28.95
N LEU A 121 -33.87 20.12 -29.01
CA LEU A 121 -33.33 18.81 -28.66
C LEU A 121 -32.18 18.41 -29.58
N ALA A 122 -32.31 18.61 -30.89
CA ALA A 122 -31.25 18.31 -31.85
C ALA A 122 -30.00 19.18 -31.66
N ASP A 123 -30.15 20.43 -31.22
CA ASP A 123 -29.03 21.30 -30.91
C ASP A 123 -28.35 20.91 -29.58
N LEU A 124 -29.12 20.52 -28.55
CA LEU A 124 -28.59 20.00 -27.28
C LEU A 124 -27.94 18.62 -27.42
N ALA A 125 -28.44 17.77 -28.31
CA ALA A 125 -27.82 16.49 -28.62
C ALA A 125 -26.36 16.63 -29.09
N LYS A 126 -26.01 17.78 -29.71
CA LYS A 126 -24.64 18.06 -30.16
C LYS A 126 -23.71 18.46 -29.01
N SER A 127 -24.24 19.06 -27.94
CA SER A 127 -23.41 19.54 -26.82
C SER A 127 -23.19 18.48 -25.74
N GLN A 128 -24.10 17.50 -25.61
CA GLN A 128 -24.11 16.52 -24.51
C GLN A 128 -24.04 17.18 -23.12
N ASP A 129 -24.53 18.42 -23.01
CA ASP A 129 -24.48 19.21 -21.79
C ASP A 129 -25.70 18.89 -20.90
N GLU A 130 -25.47 18.09 -19.87
CA GLU A 130 -26.48 17.71 -18.89
C GLU A 130 -27.04 18.91 -18.12
N ASP A 131 -26.21 19.92 -17.84
CA ASP A 131 -26.66 21.09 -17.07
C ASP A 131 -27.61 21.94 -17.94
N ALA A 132 -27.32 22.07 -19.24
CA ALA A 132 -28.20 22.72 -20.21
C ALA A 132 -29.52 21.95 -20.41
N LEU A 133 -29.48 20.61 -20.48
CA LEU A 133 -30.68 19.77 -20.51
C LEU A 133 -31.52 19.96 -19.25
N ARG A 134 -30.87 20.06 -18.08
CA ARG A 134 -31.52 20.28 -16.79
C ARG A 134 -32.17 21.65 -16.66
N GLU A 135 -31.52 22.70 -17.13
CA GLU A 135 -32.13 24.03 -17.22
C GLU A 135 -33.36 24.00 -18.12
N LEU A 136 -33.27 23.29 -19.25
CA LEU A 136 -34.35 23.23 -20.22
C LEU A 136 -35.61 22.52 -19.68
N ILE A 137 -35.48 21.36 -19.04
CA ILE A 137 -36.66 20.66 -18.46
C ILE A 137 -37.27 21.44 -17.29
N THR A 138 -36.44 22.14 -16.51
CA THR A 138 -36.90 22.98 -15.42
C THR A 138 -37.78 24.12 -15.95
N THR A 139 -37.41 24.67 -17.11
CA THR A 139 -38.15 25.74 -17.78
C THR A 139 -39.38 25.22 -18.53
N TYR A 140 -39.27 24.05 -19.16
CA TYR A 140 -40.35 23.43 -19.96
C TYR A 140 -40.54 21.94 -19.62
N PRO A 141 -41.29 21.63 -18.53
CA PRO A 141 -41.46 20.25 -18.07
C PRO A 141 -42.15 19.30 -19.07
N THR A 142 -42.84 19.84 -20.08
CA THR A 142 -43.50 19.03 -21.12
C THR A 142 -42.52 18.25 -22.00
N LEU A 143 -41.26 18.71 -22.10
CA LEU A 143 -40.20 18.08 -22.87
C LEU A 143 -39.83 16.68 -22.37
N GLU A 144 -39.99 16.41 -21.06
CA GLU A 144 -39.71 15.11 -20.45
C GLU A 144 -40.51 13.96 -21.08
N LYS A 145 -41.68 14.30 -21.65
CA LYS A 145 -42.58 13.32 -22.27
C LYS A 145 -42.11 12.93 -23.67
N MET A 146 -41.12 13.60 -24.24
CA MET A 146 -40.55 13.26 -25.54
C MET A 146 -39.54 12.10 -25.37
N SER A 147 -39.71 11.03 -26.14
CA SER A 147 -38.81 9.85 -26.10
C SER A 147 -37.34 10.21 -26.35
N ASP A 148 -37.14 11.18 -27.24
CA ASP A 148 -35.81 11.60 -27.69
C ASP A 148 -35.09 12.36 -26.56
N PHE A 149 -35.82 13.12 -25.74
CA PHE A 149 -35.26 13.83 -24.61
C PHE A 149 -34.71 12.87 -23.54
N ASN A 150 -35.46 11.84 -23.15
CA ASN A 150 -35.01 10.88 -22.13
C ASN A 150 -33.75 10.13 -22.58
N THR A 151 -33.67 9.81 -23.87
CA THR A 151 -32.47 9.20 -24.46
C THR A 151 -31.27 10.14 -24.39
N LEU A 152 -31.45 11.42 -24.77
CA LEU A 152 -30.38 12.42 -24.73
C LEU A 152 -29.92 12.72 -23.31
N TRP A 153 -30.84 12.79 -22.35
CA TRP A 153 -30.49 12.98 -20.95
C TRP A 153 -29.66 11.81 -20.44
N GLU A 154 -30.09 10.57 -20.68
CA GLU A 154 -29.34 9.39 -20.27
C GLU A 154 -27.91 9.43 -20.84
N GLN A 155 -27.76 9.75 -22.12
CA GLN A 155 -26.46 9.86 -22.79
C GLN A 155 -25.57 10.95 -22.18
N ALA A 156 -26.13 12.14 -21.91
CA ALA A 156 -25.40 13.23 -21.27
C ALA A 156 -24.99 12.87 -19.82
N GLY A 157 -25.90 12.25 -19.08
CA GLY A 157 -25.67 11.71 -17.74
C GLY A 157 -24.50 10.74 -17.69
N TYR A 158 -24.49 9.79 -18.62
CA TYR A 158 -23.43 8.80 -18.77
C TYR A 158 -22.10 9.43 -19.21
N ALA A 159 -22.13 10.36 -20.19
CA ALA A 159 -20.94 11.08 -20.63
C ALA A 159 -20.29 11.86 -19.48
N LYS A 160 -21.09 12.57 -18.67
CA LYS A 160 -20.60 13.31 -17.49
C LYS A 160 -20.06 12.36 -16.41
N LEU A 161 -20.65 11.18 -16.21
CA LEU A 161 -20.10 10.13 -15.35
C LEU A 161 -18.71 9.68 -15.81
N LEU A 162 -18.49 9.49 -17.12
CA LEU A 162 -17.19 9.10 -17.67
C LEU A 162 -16.14 10.22 -17.60
N GLN A 163 -16.55 11.48 -17.71
CA GLN A 163 -15.64 12.63 -17.59
C GLN A 163 -15.19 12.88 -16.14
N GLN A 164 -16.07 12.64 -15.16
CA GLN A 164 -15.81 12.86 -13.74
C GLN A 164 -16.18 11.60 -12.91
N PRO A 165 -15.42 10.51 -13.10
CA PRO A 165 -15.74 9.21 -12.50
C PRO A 165 -15.62 9.27 -10.97
N SER A 166 -16.72 9.01 -10.27
CA SER A 166 -16.73 8.84 -8.81
C SER A 166 -17.92 7.99 -8.37
N ILE A 167 -17.82 7.41 -7.17
CA ILE A 167 -18.93 6.61 -6.59
C ILE A 167 -20.18 7.46 -6.44
N ALA A 168 -20.06 8.67 -5.91
CA ALA A 168 -21.18 9.60 -5.77
C ALA A 168 -21.84 9.94 -7.11
N ARG A 169 -21.04 10.09 -8.17
CA ARG A 169 -21.56 10.38 -9.52
C ARG A 169 -22.26 9.17 -10.13
N LEU A 170 -21.74 7.96 -9.91
CA LEU A 170 -22.38 6.71 -10.34
C LEU A 170 -23.71 6.51 -9.60
N GLU A 171 -23.76 6.77 -8.31
CA GLU A 171 -24.98 6.68 -7.50
C GLU A 171 -26.03 7.69 -7.96
N ALA A 172 -25.65 8.94 -8.19
CA ALA A 172 -26.56 9.96 -8.75
C ALA A 172 -27.08 9.57 -10.15
N TYR A 173 -26.22 9.00 -11.00
CA TYR A 173 -26.64 8.50 -12.32
C TYR A 173 -27.66 7.35 -12.20
N LEU A 174 -27.46 6.41 -11.28
CA LEU A 174 -28.35 5.28 -11.05
C LEU A 174 -29.66 5.67 -10.34
N GLU A 175 -29.64 6.69 -9.49
CA GLU A 175 -30.85 7.28 -8.91
C GLU A 175 -31.73 7.88 -10.02
N GLN A 176 -31.11 8.54 -10.99
CA GLN A 176 -31.81 9.12 -12.12
C GLN A 176 -32.21 8.09 -13.18
N PHE A 177 -31.41 7.04 -13.38
CA PHE A 177 -31.62 5.99 -14.38
C PHE A 177 -31.59 4.58 -13.78
N PRO A 178 -32.57 4.19 -12.94
CA PRO A 178 -32.55 2.91 -12.24
C PRO A 178 -32.50 1.69 -13.17
N GLN A 179 -33.08 1.79 -14.37
CA GLN A 179 -33.06 0.75 -15.39
C GLN A 179 -31.65 0.39 -15.87
N LYS A 180 -30.67 1.29 -15.69
CA LYS A 180 -29.26 1.08 -16.08
C LYS A 180 -28.47 0.30 -15.04
N ALA A 181 -29.05 -0.02 -13.87
CA ALA A 181 -28.36 -0.76 -12.81
C ALA A 181 -27.85 -2.15 -13.24
N GLN A 182 -28.47 -2.77 -14.25
CA GLN A 182 -28.08 -4.08 -14.78
C GLN A 182 -27.24 -3.99 -16.07
N ASP A 183 -26.96 -2.78 -16.57
CA ASP A 183 -26.10 -2.59 -17.73
C ASP A 183 -24.67 -3.07 -17.41
N PRO A 184 -24.09 -4.01 -18.18
CA PRO A 184 -22.75 -4.55 -17.91
C PRO A 184 -21.66 -3.47 -17.78
N ALA A 185 -21.74 -2.38 -18.55
CA ALA A 185 -20.79 -1.28 -18.47
C ALA A 185 -20.91 -0.56 -17.13
N ILE A 186 -22.14 -0.35 -16.64
CA ILE A 186 -22.42 0.33 -15.37
C ILE A 186 -22.07 -0.56 -14.17
N VAL A 187 -22.42 -1.85 -14.24
CA VAL A 187 -22.06 -2.84 -13.21
C VAL A 187 -20.54 -2.92 -13.03
N ALA A 188 -19.77 -2.81 -14.12
CA ALA A 188 -18.31 -2.83 -14.08
C ALA A 188 -17.68 -1.54 -13.50
N LEU A 189 -18.39 -0.41 -13.50
CA LEU A 189 -17.83 0.87 -13.03
C LEU A 189 -17.62 0.90 -11.51
N LYS A 190 -18.57 0.39 -10.71
CA LYS A 190 -18.44 0.45 -9.24
C LYS A 190 -17.15 -0.20 -8.72
N PRO A 191 -16.80 -1.45 -9.09
CA PRO A 191 -15.51 -2.03 -8.67
C PRO A 191 -14.31 -1.27 -9.25
N GLN A 192 -14.38 -0.73 -10.47
CA GLN A 192 -13.27 0.10 -11.01
C GLN A 192 -13.01 1.34 -10.14
N LEU A 193 -14.06 2.04 -9.74
CA LEU A 193 -13.95 3.26 -8.92
C LEU A 193 -13.41 2.98 -7.53
N VAL A 194 -13.92 1.93 -6.86
CA VAL A 194 -13.42 1.52 -5.53
C VAL A 194 -11.97 1.06 -5.62
N PHE A 195 -11.62 0.34 -6.68
CA PHE A 195 -10.24 -0.09 -6.92
C PHE A 195 -9.27 1.09 -7.07
N GLU A 196 -9.62 2.12 -7.84
CA GLU A 196 -8.78 3.32 -7.96
C GLU A 196 -8.59 4.05 -6.62
N GLN A 197 -9.61 4.08 -5.74
CA GLN A 197 -9.45 4.59 -4.38
C GLN A 197 -8.45 3.76 -3.56
N ILE A 198 -8.51 2.43 -3.66
CA ILE A 198 -7.55 1.53 -3.00
C ILE A 198 -6.13 1.78 -3.51
N ARG A 199 -5.94 1.99 -4.82
CA ARG A 199 -4.61 2.27 -5.38
C ARG A 199 -4.00 3.56 -4.83
N GLN A 200 -4.81 4.58 -4.57
CA GLN A 200 -4.35 5.85 -4.02
C GLN A 200 -4.00 5.74 -2.54
N LYS A 201 -4.80 5.00 -1.76
CA LYS A 201 -4.61 4.83 -0.32
C LYS A 201 -4.93 3.40 0.12
N PRO A 202 -3.99 2.46 -0.10
CA PRO A 202 -4.24 1.06 0.20
C PRO A 202 -4.26 0.85 1.72
N THR A 203 -5.23 0.06 2.17
CA THR A 203 -5.30 -0.41 3.57
C THR A 203 -5.79 -1.84 3.57
N VAL A 204 -5.43 -2.62 4.59
CA VAL A 204 -5.94 -3.99 4.77
C VAL A 204 -7.47 -3.99 4.75
N LEU A 205 -8.09 -3.07 5.50
CA LEU A 205 -9.55 -2.97 5.61
C LEU A 205 -10.24 -2.65 4.27
N SER A 206 -9.71 -1.70 3.49
CA SER A 206 -10.30 -1.35 2.20
C SER A 206 -10.18 -2.47 1.17
N CYS A 207 -9.06 -3.20 1.17
CA CYS A 207 -8.89 -4.37 0.31
C CYS A 207 -9.83 -5.52 0.70
N GLU A 208 -9.99 -5.80 2.00
CA GLU A 208 -10.92 -6.82 2.49
C GLU A 208 -12.37 -6.49 2.13
N ALA A 209 -12.79 -5.24 2.31
CA ALA A 209 -14.12 -4.78 1.91
C ALA A 209 -14.35 -4.95 0.41
N PHE A 210 -13.37 -4.59 -0.42
CA PHE A 210 -13.47 -4.80 -1.87
C PHE A 210 -13.62 -6.27 -2.23
N LEU A 211 -12.82 -7.17 -1.64
CA LEU A 211 -12.88 -8.60 -1.94
C LEU A 211 -14.17 -9.25 -1.44
N ALA A 212 -14.79 -8.72 -0.39
CA ALA A 212 -16.10 -9.16 0.08
C ALA A 212 -17.21 -8.79 -0.93
N ASP A 213 -17.20 -7.56 -1.43
CA ASP A 213 -18.28 -7.04 -2.30
C ASP A 213 -18.06 -7.37 -3.78
N PHE A 214 -16.80 -7.53 -4.22
CA PHE A 214 -16.39 -7.59 -5.62
C PHE A 214 -15.44 -8.76 -5.93
N ALA A 215 -15.59 -9.90 -5.25
CA ALA A 215 -14.73 -11.08 -5.41
C ALA A 215 -14.55 -11.56 -6.87
N GLN A 216 -15.57 -11.36 -7.72
CA GLN A 216 -15.58 -11.77 -9.13
C GLN A 216 -15.15 -10.67 -10.11
N ALA A 217 -14.83 -9.47 -9.61
CA ALA A 217 -14.41 -8.37 -10.46
C ALA A 217 -13.00 -8.62 -11.02
N PRO A 218 -12.67 -8.16 -12.24
CA PRO A 218 -11.34 -8.33 -12.83
C PRO A 218 -10.18 -7.83 -11.95
N GLN A 219 -10.43 -6.83 -11.11
CA GLN A 219 -9.46 -6.21 -10.20
C GLN A 219 -9.19 -7.05 -8.94
N ALA A 220 -10.04 -8.04 -8.62
CA ALA A 220 -9.95 -8.79 -7.37
C ALA A 220 -8.58 -9.44 -7.17
N THR A 221 -7.98 -9.97 -8.25
CA THR A 221 -6.63 -10.54 -8.20
C THR A 221 -5.59 -9.51 -7.78
N GLU A 222 -5.64 -8.30 -8.33
CA GLU A 222 -4.68 -7.24 -8.00
C GLU A 222 -4.91 -6.69 -6.59
N VAL A 223 -6.18 -6.50 -6.18
CA VAL A 223 -6.53 -6.11 -4.80
C VAL A 223 -6.04 -7.13 -3.79
N LYS A 224 -6.11 -8.43 -4.11
CA LYS A 224 -5.56 -9.51 -3.28
C LYS A 224 -4.03 -9.40 -3.14
N GLN A 225 -3.31 -9.01 -4.19
CA GLN A 225 -1.87 -8.73 -4.09
C GLN A 225 -1.55 -7.50 -3.24
N ILE A 226 -2.35 -6.43 -3.36
CA ILE A 226 -2.24 -5.23 -2.51
C ILE A 226 -2.47 -5.62 -1.04
N LEU A 227 -3.54 -6.36 -0.75
CA LEU A 227 -3.85 -6.87 0.59
C LEU A 227 -2.65 -7.57 1.24
N TYR A 228 -2.01 -8.50 0.52
CA TYR A 228 -0.85 -9.23 1.03
C TYR A 228 0.31 -8.32 1.37
N ARG A 229 0.61 -7.36 0.49
CA ARG A 229 1.68 -6.39 0.71
C ARG A 229 1.41 -5.53 1.93
N GLU A 230 0.22 -4.94 2.04
CA GLU A 230 -0.12 -4.05 3.17
C GLU A 230 -0.17 -4.82 4.50
N ALA A 231 -0.72 -6.03 4.51
CA ALA A 231 -0.76 -6.87 5.70
C ALA A 231 0.65 -7.26 6.18
N PHE A 232 1.55 -7.62 5.25
CA PHE A 232 2.94 -7.94 5.57
C PHE A 232 3.73 -6.70 6.04
N GLN A 233 3.51 -5.54 5.43
CA GLN A 233 4.15 -4.29 5.86
C GLN A 233 3.71 -3.87 7.26
N SER A 234 2.43 -4.07 7.61
CA SER A 234 1.91 -3.75 8.94
C SER A 234 2.62 -4.54 10.04
N ILE A 235 2.79 -5.86 9.87
CA ILE A 235 3.49 -6.69 10.87
C ILE A 235 5.00 -6.41 10.92
N ALA A 236 5.61 -5.96 9.83
CA ALA A 236 7.04 -5.62 9.80
C ALA A 236 7.38 -4.37 10.64
N GLN A 237 6.40 -3.52 10.97
CA GLN A 237 6.61 -2.36 11.85
C GLN A 237 6.76 -2.75 13.32
N SER A 238 6.21 -3.90 13.73
CA SER A 238 6.34 -4.45 15.08
C SER A 238 6.50 -5.97 14.97
N PRO A 239 7.70 -6.44 14.57
CA PRO A 239 7.92 -7.84 14.23
C PRO A 239 7.85 -8.73 15.47
N SER A 240 7.07 -9.81 15.39
CA SER A 240 7.03 -10.88 16.38
C SER A 240 6.77 -12.23 15.69
N VAL A 241 7.14 -13.32 16.36
CA VAL A 241 6.88 -14.67 15.86
C VAL A 241 5.37 -14.89 15.68
N GLU A 242 4.57 -14.47 16.65
CA GLU A 242 3.10 -14.56 16.65
C GLU A 242 2.49 -13.77 15.49
N ALA A 243 3.00 -12.56 15.22
CA ALA A 243 2.51 -11.71 14.14
C ALA A 243 2.74 -12.35 12.75
N TYR A 244 3.94 -12.89 12.50
CA TYR A 244 4.24 -13.59 11.25
C TYR A 244 3.49 -14.92 11.13
N GLN A 245 3.28 -15.65 12.23
CA GLN A 245 2.46 -16.86 12.24
C GLN A 245 1.00 -16.56 11.92
N ALA A 246 0.43 -15.50 12.48
CA ALA A 246 -0.94 -15.06 12.18
C ALA A 246 -1.10 -14.67 10.71
N PHE A 247 -0.10 -13.98 10.13
CA PHE A 247 -0.08 -13.66 8.69
C PHE A 247 -0.08 -14.93 7.84
N LEU A 248 0.76 -15.92 8.14
CA LEU A 248 0.84 -17.18 7.42
C LEU A 248 -0.45 -18.02 7.54
N ALA A 249 -1.10 -17.99 8.71
CA ALA A 249 -2.37 -18.67 8.93
C ALA A 249 -3.50 -18.03 8.09
N LYS A 250 -3.49 -16.70 7.97
CA LYS A 250 -4.51 -15.95 7.22
C LYS A 250 -4.27 -15.94 5.71
N PHE A 251 -3.00 -15.92 5.28
CA PHE A 251 -2.60 -15.77 3.88
C PHE A 251 -1.50 -16.80 3.48
N PRO A 252 -1.80 -18.10 3.52
CA PRO A 252 -0.80 -19.14 3.24
C PRO A 252 -0.23 -19.09 1.81
N GLU A 253 -0.99 -18.53 0.87
CA GLU A 253 -0.62 -18.40 -0.54
C GLU A 253 -0.01 -17.03 -0.91
N ALA A 254 0.22 -16.15 0.07
CA ALA A 254 0.84 -14.85 -0.19
C ALA A 254 2.28 -15.01 -0.71
N PRO A 255 2.72 -14.20 -1.71
CA PRO A 255 4.12 -14.21 -2.17
C PRO A 255 5.15 -13.97 -1.06
N GLN A 256 4.74 -13.29 0.02
CA GLN A 256 5.57 -12.99 1.19
C GLN A 256 5.66 -14.16 2.19
N ALA A 257 4.98 -15.28 1.95
CA ALA A 257 4.94 -16.40 2.90
C ALA A 257 6.36 -16.93 3.23
N GLU A 258 7.24 -17.06 2.24
CA GLU A 258 8.61 -17.53 2.49
C GLU A 258 9.41 -16.52 3.32
N ASN A 259 9.29 -15.22 3.01
CA ASN A 259 9.90 -14.17 3.81
C ASN A 259 9.39 -14.17 5.25
N ALA A 260 8.09 -14.43 5.47
CA ALA A 260 7.53 -14.55 6.81
C ALA A 260 8.13 -15.74 7.58
N ARG A 261 8.32 -16.91 6.94
CA ARG A 261 8.99 -18.07 7.55
C ARG A 261 10.43 -17.75 7.92
N GLN A 262 11.16 -17.08 7.04
CA GLN A 262 12.53 -16.64 7.32
C GLN A 262 12.58 -15.66 8.51
N LYS A 263 11.65 -14.71 8.59
CA LYS A 263 11.57 -13.80 9.75
C LYS A 263 11.24 -14.50 11.06
N ILE A 264 10.37 -15.50 11.05
CA ILE A 264 10.14 -16.35 12.22
C ILE A 264 11.43 -17.02 12.66
N GLN A 265 12.19 -17.61 11.72
CA GLN A 265 13.46 -18.24 12.03
C GLN A 265 14.47 -17.25 12.61
N GLU A 266 14.63 -16.08 11.99
CA GLU A 266 15.53 -15.03 12.47
C GLU A 266 15.17 -14.56 13.90
N LEU A 267 13.89 -14.38 14.20
CA LEU A 267 13.43 -13.97 15.53
C LEU A 267 13.66 -15.07 16.58
N ASN A 268 13.38 -16.33 16.25
CA ASN A 268 13.68 -17.47 17.12
C ASN A 268 15.18 -17.58 17.38
N ASP A 269 16.00 -17.36 16.35
CA ASP A 269 17.45 -17.39 16.45
C ASP A 269 17.98 -16.27 17.35
N GLN A 270 17.48 -15.04 17.17
CA GLN A 270 17.83 -13.93 18.07
C GLN A 270 17.41 -14.18 19.52
N SER A 271 16.27 -14.85 19.73
CA SER A 271 15.84 -15.25 21.07
C SER A 271 16.70 -16.35 21.68
N ALA A 272 17.26 -17.25 20.88
CA ALA A 272 18.04 -18.40 21.36
C ALA A 272 19.54 -18.09 21.52
N TYR A 273 20.05 -17.12 20.76
CA TYR A 273 21.45 -16.67 20.73
C TYR A 273 21.51 -15.16 21.02
N ASP A 274 20.98 -14.76 22.16
CA ASP A 274 20.97 -13.37 22.61
C ASP A 274 22.39 -12.85 22.96
N LYS A 275 22.48 -11.58 23.40
CA LYS A 275 23.76 -10.98 23.78
C LYS A 275 24.47 -11.77 24.89
N ASP A 276 23.72 -12.25 25.87
CA ASP A 276 24.31 -12.96 27.01
C ASP A 276 24.87 -14.31 26.56
N TYR A 277 24.18 -15.03 25.67
CA TYR A 277 24.72 -16.25 25.06
C TYR A 277 26.01 -15.96 24.28
N LEU A 278 25.99 -14.97 23.38
CA LEU A 278 27.13 -14.67 22.51
C LEU A 278 28.37 -14.17 23.26
N LEU A 279 28.17 -13.52 24.41
CA LEU A 279 29.24 -13.07 25.31
C LEU A 279 29.63 -14.13 26.36
N GLY A 280 28.96 -15.27 26.40
CA GLY A 280 29.19 -16.34 27.38
C GLY A 280 28.69 -16.03 28.79
N LYS A 281 27.77 -15.08 28.95
CA LYS A 281 27.16 -14.66 30.22
C LYS A 281 25.95 -15.51 30.62
N VAL A 282 25.83 -16.72 30.07
CA VAL A 282 24.77 -17.69 30.40
C VAL A 282 25.24 -18.74 31.40
N ASP A 283 24.29 -19.31 32.15
CA ASP A 283 24.52 -20.47 33.02
C ASP A 283 24.45 -21.76 32.17
N PRO A 284 25.59 -22.45 31.90
CA PRO A 284 25.61 -23.61 31.02
C PRO A 284 24.81 -24.80 31.55
N TYR A 285 24.53 -24.86 32.87
CA TYR A 285 23.72 -25.92 33.46
C TYR A 285 22.22 -25.72 33.24
N LYS A 286 21.80 -24.50 32.85
CA LYS A 286 20.39 -24.13 32.66
C LYS A 286 20.05 -23.79 31.22
N HIS A 287 21.05 -23.45 30.40
CA HIS A 287 20.80 -22.99 29.04
C HIS A 287 20.36 -24.15 28.13
N PRO A 288 19.22 -24.05 27.41
CA PRO A 288 18.62 -25.18 26.67
C PRO A 288 19.43 -25.64 25.45
N LEU A 289 20.39 -24.83 24.99
CA LEU A 289 21.27 -25.18 23.89
C LEU A 289 22.55 -25.90 24.33
N LEU A 290 22.87 -25.87 25.62
CA LEU A 290 24.15 -26.35 26.16
C LEU A 290 23.96 -27.70 26.88
N VAL A 291 24.93 -28.58 26.73
CA VAL A 291 24.96 -29.90 27.37
C VAL A 291 26.33 -30.15 27.99
N MET A 292 26.37 -30.89 29.10
CA MET A 292 27.62 -31.30 29.73
C MET A 292 28.29 -32.41 28.92
N ILE A 293 29.60 -32.30 28.74
CA ILE A 293 30.42 -33.30 28.06
C ILE A 293 30.62 -34.49 29.00
N ASP A 294 30.37 -35.70 28.51
CA ASP A 294 30.70 -36.93 29.24
C ASP A 294 32.21 -37.00 29.58
N LEU A 295 32.53 -37.29 30.83
CA LEU A 295 33.89 -37.21 31.39
C LEU A 295 34.90 -38.09 30.64
N LYS A 296 34.45 -39.17 30.00
CA LYS A 296 35.31 -40.04 29.17
C LYS A 296 35.98 -39.31 28.01
N TYR A 297 35.42 -38.18 27.56
CA TYR A 297 35.98 -37.37 26.49
C TYR A 297 36.91 -36.26 27.00
N SER A 298 36.87 -35.93 28.30
CA SER A 298 37.67 -34.86 28.91
C SER A 298 39.01 -35.38 29.41
N HIS A 299 40.09 -34.68 29.09
CA HIS A 299 41.46 -35.07 29.47
C HIS A 299 41.69 -35.03 30.99
N TYR A 300 41.15 -34.03 31.68
CA TYR A 300 41.37 -33.81 33.12
C TYR A 300 40.22 -34.30 33.99
N GLY A 301 39.18 -34.91 33.41
CA GLY A 301 37.96 -35.27 34.13
C GLY A 301 37.19 -34.06 34.70
N ASN A 302 37.46 -32.86 34.17
CA ASN A 302 36.79 -31.64 34.61
C ASN A 302 35.47 -31.45 33.84
N PRO A 303 34.37 -31.03 34.51
CA PRO A 303 33.12 -30.72 33.84
C PRO A 303 33.31 -29.60 32.81
N GLN A 304 32.87 -29.86 31.58
CA GLN A 304 32.88 -28.91 30.47
C GLN A 304 31.54 -29.02 29.73
N TYR A 305 31.20 -28.03 28.92
CA TYR A 305 29.93 -28.02 28.18
C TYR A 305 30.15 -27.67 26.71
N MET A 306 29.17 -28.04 25.90
CA MET A 306 29.12 -27.75 24.47
C MET A 306 27.71 -27.43 24.03
N HIS A 307 27.56 -26.79 22.88
CA HIS A 307 26.29 -26.75 22.17
C HIS A 307 25.87 -28.18 21.81
N LYS A 308 24.60 -28.54 22.04
CA LYS A 308 24.08 -29.92 21.88
C LYS A 308 24.42 -30.55 20.52
N GLU A 309 24.32 -29.78 19.44
CA GLU A 309 24.63 -30.25 18.08
C GLU A 309 26.14 -30.43 17.86
N ALA A 310 26.96 -29.50 18.38
CA ALA A 310 28.41 -29.61 18.31
C ALA A 310 28.91 -30.81 19.13
N TYR A 311 28.28 -31.09 20.27
CA TYR A 311 28.59 -32.27 21.09
C TYR A 311 28.28 -33.57 20.34
N ALA A 312 27.10 -33.69 19.73
CA ALA A 312 26.74 -34.87 18.95
C ALA A 312 27.70 -35.08 17.77
N ALA A 313 28.07 -34.01 17.07
CA ALA A 313 29.06 -34.06 15.98
C ALA A 313 30.45 -34.48 16.50
N PHE A 314 30.89 -33.96 17.65
CA PHE A 314 32.15 -34.35 18.27
C PHE A 314 32.17 -35.84 18.64
N VAL A 315 31.08 -36.38 19.20
CA VAL A 315 30.98 -37.80 19.54
C VAL A 315 31.19 -38.67 18.30
N ALA A 316 30.54 -38.34 17.18
CA ALA A 316 30.72 -39.05 15.91
C ALA A 316 32.17 -38.92 15.38
N MET A 317 32.76 -37.72 15.46
CA MET A 317 34.16 -37.49 15.07
C MET A 317 35.13 -38.31 15.92
N HIS A 318 34.90 -38.36 17.23
CA HIS A 318 35.71 -39.14 18.17
C HIS A 318 35.64 -40.64 17.89
N GLU A 319 34.46 -41.19 17.59
CA GLU A 319 34.29 -42.61 17.25
C GLU A 319 35.00 -42.98 15.93
N ALA A 320 34.92 -42.11 14.92
CA ALA A 320 35.64 -42.29 13.68
C ALA A 320 37.17 -42.23 13.90
N ALA A 321 37.64 -41.26 14.68
CA ALA A 321 39.06 -41.15 15.04
C ALA A 321 39.56 -42.42 15.72
N LEU A 322 38.80 -42.93 16.70
CA LEU A 322 39.15 -44.17 17.41
C LEU A 322 39.24 -45.37 16.47
N THR A 323 38.34 -45.47 15.48
CA THR A 323 38.35 -46.54 14.48
C THR A 323 39.63 -46.49 13.63
N ASP A 324 40.13 -45.28 13.36
CA ASP A 324 41.38 -45.05 12.62
C ASP A 324 42.64 -45.09 13.53
N GLY A 325 42.48 -45.48 14.80
CA GLY A 325 43.58 -45.57 15.76
C GLY A 325 44.06 -44.22 16.31
N VAL A 326 43.28 -43.15 16.13
CA VAL A 326 43.56 -41.80 16.62
C VAL A 326 42.71 -41.51 17.87
N LYS A 327 43.37 -41.21 18.99
CA LYS A 327 42.65 -40.90 20.25
C LYS A 327 42.51 -39.39 20.45
N LEU A 328 41.30 -38.87 20.24
CA LEU A 328 40.96 -37.48 20.54
C LEU A 328 40.62 -37.30 22.02
N SER A 329 41.04 -36.20 22.61
CA SER A 329 40.72 -35.86 24.01
C SER A 329 40.52 -34.36 24.16
N ILE A 330 39.40 -33.96 24.74
CA ILE A 330 39.05 -32.55 24.96
C ILE A 330 39.83 -32.02 26.15
N LEU A 331 40.67 -31.01 25.91
CA LEU A 331 41.32 -30.21 26.95
C LEU A 331 40.41 -29.11 27.46
N SER A 332 39.78 -28.38 26.54
CA SER A 332 38.95 -27.21 26.81
C SER A 332 37.84 -27.12 25.77
N SER A 333 36.64 -26.66 26.17
CA SER A 333 35.50 -26.43 25.30
C SER A 333 34.70 -25.22 25.82
N GLY A 334 33.38 -25.30 25.98
CA GLY A 334 32.53 -24.20 26.43
C GLY A 334 33.11 -23.45 27.63
N ARG A 335 33.24 -22.13 27.52
CA ARG A 335 33.76 -21.23 28.57
C ARG A 335 32.79 -20.11 28.84
N THR A 336 32.42 -19.91 30.10
CA THR A 336 31.62 -18.73 30.46
C THR A 336 32.47 -17.47 30.37
N PHE A 337 31.81 -16.31 30.38
CA PHE A 337 32.47 -15.01 30.50
C PHE A 337 33.36 -14.96 31.75
N TYR A 338 32.89 -15.55 32.85
CA TYR A 338 33.63 -15.63 34.10
C TYR A 338 34.89 -16.50 33.97
N ASP A 339 34.78 -17.69 33.38
CA ASP A 339 35.94 -18.57 33.15
C ASP A 339 37.00 -17.86 32.29
N GLN A 340 36.56 -17.19 31.22
CA GLN A 340 37.46 -16.44 30.35
C GLN A 340 38.11 -15.25 31.08
N THR A 341 37.37 -14.58 31.97
CA THR A 341 37.88 -13.49 32.79
C THR A 341 39.00 -13.97 33.70
N MET A 342 38.82 -15.12 34.36
CA MET A 342 39.85 -15.70 35.22
C MET A 342 41.13 -16.04 34.45
N ILE A 343 41.01 -16.61 33.25
CA ILE A 343 42.15 -16.90 32.37
C ILE A 343 42.86 -15.60 31.94
N TRP A 344 42.07 -14.62 31.48
CA TRP A 344 42.57 -13.33 30.99
C TRP A 344 43.33 -12.58 32.08
N GLU A 345 42.72 -12.39 33.25
CA GLU A 345 43.31 -11.60 34.32
C GLU A 345 44.51 -12.29 34.97
N SER A 346 44.53 -13.62 34.99
CA SER A 346 45.73 -14.38 35.40
C SER A 346 46.92 -14.06 34.49
N LYS A 347 46.72 -14.14 33.16
CA LYS A 347 47.76 -13.78 32.18
C LYS A 347 48.14 -12.30 32.27
N TRP A 348 47.16 -11.41 32.46
CA TRP A 348 47.38 -9.97 32.60
C TRP A 348 48.29 -9.60 33.78
N ARG A 349 48.11 -10.27 34.93
CA ARG A 349 48.96 -10.10 36.11
C ARG A 349 50.38 -10.59 35.87
N ASN A 350 50.55 -11.72 35.17
CA ASN A 350 51.86 -12.31 34.90
C ASN A 350 52.74 -11.46 33.96
N LEU A 351 52.17 -10.52 33.22
CA LEU A 351 52.89 -9.61 32.33
C LEU A 351 53.43 -8.34 33.03
N GLY A 352 53.34 -8.25 34.37
CA GLY A 352 54.04 -7.24 35.16
C GLY A 352 53.65 -5.80 34.82
N ALA A 353 54.63 -4.94 34.56
CA ALA A 353 54.44 -3.50 34.32
C ALA A 353 54.34 -3.11 32.82
N LEU A 354 54.15 -4.07 31.92
CA LEU A 354 53.96 -3.77 30.49
C LEU A 354 52.77 -2.81 30.29
N PRO A 355 52.83 -1.89 29.29
CA PRO A 355 51.70 -1.03 28.95
C PRO A 355 50.43 -1.86 28.65
N PRO A 356 49.22 -1.37 29.03
CA PRO A 356 47.98 -2.13 28.85
C PRO A 356 47.73 -2.67 27.44
N VAL A 357 48.02 -1.87 26.40
CA VAL A 357 47.89 -2.29 25.00
C VAL A 357 48.85 -3.44 24.68
N ASP A 358 50.09 -3.39 25.15
CA ASP A 358 51.07 -4.44 24.90
C ASP A 358 50.73 -5.71 25.67
N LYS A 359 50.19 -5.59 26.89
CA LYS A 359 49.64 -6.73 27.62
C LYS A 359 48.52 -7.40 26.84
N ALA A 360 47.53 -6.62 26.40
CA ALA A 360 46.41 -7.13 25.63
C ALA A 360 46.88 -7.89 24.39
N LYS A 361 47.78 -7.29 23.59
CA LYS A 361 48.34 -7.91 22.38
C LYS A 361 49.14 -9.19 22.68
N ASN A 362 49.91 -9.23 23.76
CA ASN A 362 50.65 -10.44 24.17
C ASN A 362 49.69 -11.59 24.53
N ILE A 363 48.61 -11.31 25.25
CA ILE A 363 47.62 -12.33 25.62
C ILE A 363 46.85 -12.82 24.40
N LEU A 364 46.44 -11.88 23.54
CA LEU A 364 45.66 -12.14 22.32
C LEU A 364 46.41 -12.94 21.25
N ALA A 365 47.71 -13.19 21.41
CA ALA A 365 48.42 -14.14 20.55
C ALA A 365 47.78 -15.54 20.55
N TYR A 366 47.23 -15.97 21.70
CA TYR A 366 46.63 -17.31 21.90
C TYR A 366 45.43 -17.33 22.86
N SER A 367 44.96 -16.19 23.37
CA SER A 367 43.88 -16.17 24.37
C SER A 367 42.99 -14.95 24.20
N SER A 368 41.70 -15.22 24.02
CA SER A 368 40.70 -14.19 23.80
C SER A 368 40.49 -13.28 25.00
N MET A 369 40.03 -12.06 24.71
CA MET A 369 39.36 -11.24 25.71
C MET A 369 38.02 -11.89 26.13
N PRO A 370 37.59 -11.75 27.39
CA PRO A 370 36.23 -12.13 27.80
C PRO A 370 35.18 -11.43 26.94
N GLY A 371 34.20 -12.19 26.44
CA GLY A 371 33.20 -11.71 25.50
C GLY A 371 33.61 -11.80 24.03
N THR A 372 34.89 -12.08 23.70
CA THR A 372 35.35 -12.22 22.30
C THR A 372 35.75 -13.65 21.93
N SER A 373 35.66 -14.59 22.87
CA SER A 373 36.01 -15.99 22.64
C SER A 373 34.89 -16.76 21.96
N ARG A 374 35.22 -17.55 20.93
CA ARG A 374 34.27 -18.48 20.31
C ARG A 374 33.89 -19.65 21.22
N HIS A 375 34.70 -19.94 22.24
CA HIS A 375 34.35 -20.90 23.28
C HIS A 375 33.09 -20.51 24.06
N HIS A 376 32.71 -19.22 24.07
CA HIS A 376 31.43 -18.79 24.66
C HIS A 376 30.22 -19.46 23.99
N TRP A 377 30.33 -19.78 22.70
CA TRP A 377 29.23 -20.34 21.93
C TRP A 377 29.07 -21.85 22.12
N GLY A 378 29.98 -22.50 22.86
CA GLY A 378 29.98 -23.95 23.07
C GLY A 378 30.25 -24.76 21.79
N THR A 379 30.70 -24.11 20.71
CA THR A 379 30.97 -24.73 19.41
C THR A 379 32.44 -25.10 19.20
N ASP A 380 33.31 -24.60 20.08
CA ASP A 380 34.75 -24.65 19.90
C ASP A 380 35.39 -25.54 20.97
N LEU A 381 36.45 -26.24 20.58
CA LEU A 381 37.13 -27.23 21.41
C LEU A 381 38.64 -27.26 21.12
N ASP A 382 39.41 -27.46 22.19
CA ASP A 382 40.86 -27.61 22.18
C ASP A 382 41.20 -29.09 22.43
N LEU A 383 41.90 -29.74 21.49
CA LEU A 383 42.17 -31.17 21.51
C LEU A 383 43.63 -31.50 21.84
N ASN A 384 43.82 -32.53 22.68
CA ASN A 384 45.05 -33.28 22.96
C ASN A 384 46.24 -32.49 23.58
N SER A 385 46.60 -31.32 23.07
CA SER A 385 47.72 -30.49 23.58
C SER A 385 47.54 -29.02 23.23
N LEU A 386 47.91 -28.10 24.12
CA LEU A 386 48.01 -26.66 23.82
C LEU A 386 49.44 -26.25 23.38
N SER A 387 50.28 -27.22 23.02
CA SER A 387 51.66 -26.99 22.60
C SER A 387 51.81 -27.20 21.09
N PRO A 388 52.21 -26.17 20.30
CA PRO A 388 52.44 -26.33 18.86
C PRO A 388 53.43 -27.46 18.51
N ALA A 389 54.48 -27.64 19.32
CA ALA A 389 55.51 -28.65 19.09
C ALA A 389 55.00 -30.09 19.15
N TYR A 390 53.91 -30.34 19.90
CA TYR A 390 53.27 -31.66 19.97
C TYR A 390 52.77 -32.13 18.60
N PHE A 391 52.22 -31.22 17.81
CA PHE A 391 51.61 -31.54 16.51
C PHE A 391 52.61 -31.58 15.35
N SER A 392 53.89 -31.32 15.60
CA SER A 392 54.93 -31.33 14.57
C SER A 392 55.53 -32.72 14.32
N GLN A 393 55.37 -33.67 15.25
CA GLN A 393 55.96 -35.00 15.16
C GLN A 393 55.18 -36.07 15.94
N GLY A 394 55.52 -37.34 15.72
CA GLY A 394 54.99 -38.46 16.49
C GLY A 394 53.47 -38.55 16.48
N GLU A 395 52.89 -38.83 17.65
CA GLU A 395 51.45 -39.02 17.82
C GLU A 395 50.64 -37.74 17.55
N GLY A 396 51.13 -36.58 18.00
CA GLY A 396 50.44 -35.32 17.77
C GLY A 396 50.36 -34.97 16.28
N LYS A 397 51.40 -35.27 15.49
CA LYS A 397 51.33 -35.10 14.03
C LYS A 397 50.25 -35.96 13.40
N LYS A 398 50.13 -37.24 13.80
CA LYS A 398 49.08 -38.13 13.30
C LYS A 398 47.68 -37.61 13.64
N ILE A 399 47.48 -37.13 14.87
CA ILE A 399 46.22 -36.52 15.31
C ILE A 399 45.88 -35.30 14.44
N TYR A 400 46.83 -34.39 14.23
CA TYR A 400 46.60 -33.19 13.42
C TYR A 400 46.30 -33.52 11.95
N ASP A 401 47.11 -34.38 11.33
CA ASP A 401 46.90 -34.82 9.94
C ASP A 401 45.51 -35.46 9.78
N TRP A 402 45.08 -36.27 10.76
CA TRP A 402 43.75 -36.88 10.78
C TRP A 402 42.65 -35.82 10.89
N LEU A 403 42.76 -34.88 11.82
CA LEU A 403 41.77 -33.81 12.00
C LEU A 403 41.64 -32.96 10.74
N CYS A 404 42.74 -32.52 10.13
CA CYS A 404 42.73 -31.78 8.86
C CYS A 404 42.00 -32.53 7.73
N SER A 405 42.12 -33.86 7.69
CA SER A 405 41.52 -34.67 6.63
C SER A 405 40.07 -35.10 6.92
N ASN A 406 39.65 -35.12 8.19
CA ASN A 406 38.40 -35.76 8.60
C ASN A 406 37.45 -34.87 9.39
N ALA A 407 37.93 -33.90 10.17
CA ALA A 407 37.07 -33.01 10.97
C ALA A 407 36.01 -32.27 10.12
N PRO A 408 36.30 -31.81 8.87
CA PRO A 408 35.27 -31.20 8.02
C PRO A 408 34.09 -32.11 7.70
N LYS A 409 34.28 -33.44 7.67
CA LYS A 409 33.21 -34.42 7.44
C LYS A 409 32.17 -34.42 8.55
N PHE A 410 32.54 -33.94 9.73
CA PHE A 410 31.70 -33.79 10.91
C PHE A 410 31.30 -32.33 11.15
N GLY A 411 31.59 -31.42 10.21
CA GLY A 411 31.27 -30.00 10.32
C GLY A 411 32.25 -29.19 11.18
N PHE A 412 33.41 -29.74 11.53
CA PHE A 412 34.46 -29.02 12.25
C PHE A 412 35.51 -28.45 11.30
N PHE A 413 35.99 -27.25 11.58
CA PHE A 413 37.10 -26.62 10.88
C PHE A 413 38.09 -26.00 11.86
N GLN A 414 39.30 -25.71 11.41
CA GLN A 414 40.33 -25.02 12.18
C GLN A 414 40.26 -23.51 11.87
N PRO A 415 39.70 -22.66 12.75
CA PRO A 415 39.53 -21.23 12.47
C PRO A 415 40.86 -20.46 12.51
N TYR A 416 41.87 -20.96 13.21
CA TYR A 416 43.15 -20.28 13.40
C TYR A 416 44.28 -21.08 12.73
N LYS A 417 44.36 -21.01 11.39
CA LYS A 417 45.50 -21.56 10.62
C LYS A 417 46.68 -20.59 10.67
N GLU A 418 47.78 -20.86 9.96
CA GLU A 418 48.92 -19.95 9.91
C GLU A 418 48.50 -18.56 9.36
N LEU A 419 49.01 -17.48 9.98
CA LEU A 419 48.80 -16.13 9.48
C LEU A 419 49.42 -16.00 8.07
N GLY A 420 48.66 -15.43 7.14
CA GLY A 420 49.07 -15.27 5.75
C GLY A 420 48.21 -14.27 5.01
N PHE A 421 48.26 -14.31 3.67
CA PHE A 421 47.51 -13.36 2.84
C PHE A 421 45.99 -13.45 3.06
N LYS A 422 45.46 -14.65 3.32
CA LYS A 422 44.02 -14.87 3.57
C LYS A 422 43.57 -14.41 4.96
N ARG A 423 44.43 -14.55 5.98
CA ARG A 423 44.19 -14.17 7.37
C ARG A 423 45.44 -13.50 7.94
N TYR A 424 45.48 -12.16 7.95
CA TYR A 424 46.69 -11.39 8.27
C TYR A 424 46.68 -10.77 9.68
N THR A 425 45.62 -11.00 10.48
CA THR A 425 45.49 -10.53 11.87
C THR A 425 44.90 -11.62 12.77
N GLY A 426 44.88 -11.40 14.08
CA GLY A 426 44.22 -12.28 15.06
C GLY A 426 45.17 -13.25 15.73
N TYR A 427 44.61 -14.37 16.20
CA TYR A 427 45.38 -15.39 16.91
C TYR A 427 46.44 -16.02 16.02
N LEU A 428 47.50 -16.55 16.62
CA LEU A 428 48.50 -17.38 15.92
C LEU A 428 47.91 -18.75 15.55
N GLU A 429 48.66 -19.58 14.83
CA GLU A 429 48.18 -20.92 14.46
C GLU A 429 47.90 -21.77 15.71
N GLU A 430 46.67 -22.30 15.81
CA GLU A 430 46.22 -23.16 16.90
C GLU A 430 45.78 -24.53 16.33
N LYS A 431 46.73 -25.48 16.25
CA LYS A 431 46.48 -26.82 15.68
C LYS A 431 45.51 -27.68 16.50
N TRP A 432 45.32 -27.30 17.76
CA TRP A 432 44.41 -27.96 18.70
C TRP A 432 42.98 -27.44 18.62
N HIS A 433 42.76 -26.26 18.02
CA HIS A 433 41.51 -25.53 18.15
C HIS A 433 40.60 -25.78 16.94
N TRP A 434 39.42 -26.35 17.20
CA TRP A 434 38.45 -26.74 16.17
C TRP A 434 37.07 -26.20 16.52
N SER A 435 36.37 -25.67 15.52
CA SER A 435 35.06 -25.03 15.68
C SER A 435 34.01 -25.73 14.83
N TYR A 436 32.81 -25.94 15.38
CA TYR A 436 31.68 -26.52 14.66
C TYR A 436 30.99 -25.44 13.79
N ALA A 437 31.19 -25.50 12.48
CA ALA A 437 30.75 -24.48 11.52
C ALA A 437 29.24 -24.19 11.56
N PRO A 438 28.32 -25.18 11.54
CA PRO A 438 26.88 -24.91 11.38
C PRO A 438 26.28 -23.96 12.43
N ILE A 439 26.79 -23.99 13.66
CA ILE A 439 26.34 -23.11 14.74
C ILE A 439 27.26 -21.92 14.91
N SER A 440 28.57 -22.10 14.78
CA SER A 440 29.52 -21.01 15.04
C SER A 440 29.44 -19.89 13.99
N GLU A 441 29.10 -20.20 12.74
CA GLU A 441 28.87 -19.20 11.69
C GLU A 441 27.62 -18.36 11.98
N LYS A 442 26.56 -19.00 12.47
CA LYS A 442 25.34 -18.32 12.92
C LYS A 442 25.63 -17.41 14.12
N CYS A 443 26.37 -17.90 15.11
CA CYS A 443 26.80 -17.10 16.25
C CYS A 443 27.67 -15.91 15.81
N LEU A 444 28.62 -16.10 14.90
CA LEU A 444 29.45 -15.01 14.38
C LEU A 444 28.63 -13.95 13.63
N LYS A 445 27.67 -14.38 12.80
CA LYS A 445 26.74 -13.48 12.10
C LYS A 445 25.96 -12.62 13.09
N LEU A 446 25.35 -13.25 14.11
CA LEU A 446 24.60 -12.55 15.14
C LEU A 446 25.50 -11.64 15.99
N TYR A 447 26.68 -12.12 16.38
CA TYR A 447 27.68 -11.34 17.12
C TYR A 447 27.99 -10.04 16.39
N ASN A 448 28.24 -10.10 15.08
CA ASN A 448 28.52 -8.95 14.26
C ASN A 448 27.33 -7.97 14.12
N GLN A 449 26.11 -8.44 14.33
CA GLN A 449 24.89 -7.61 14.23
C GLN A 449 24.56 -6.92 15.54
N ILE A 450 24.73 -7.61 16.69
CA ILE A 450 24.15 -7.15 17.96
C ILE A 450 25.19 -6.78 19.03
N ILE A 451 26.44 -7.24 18.92
CA ILE A 451 27.48 -6.95 19.92
C ILE A 451 28.26 -5.69 19.55
N GLN A 452 28.47 -4.84 20.55
CA GLN A 452 29.23 -3.59 20.46
C GLN A 452 30.34 -3.57 21.53
N TYR A 453 31.32 -2.67 21.41
CA TYR A 453 32.47 -2.62 22.33
C TYR A 453 32.06 -2.41 23.80
N GLN A 454 31.01 -1.63 24.06
CA GLN A 454 30.47 -1.44 25.41
C GLN A 454 29.90 -2.71 26.06
N ASP A 455 29.55 -3.72 25.26
CA ASP A 455 29.08 -5.01 25.78
C ASP A 455 30.26 -5.88 26.28
N ILE A 456 31.47 -5.60 25.79
CA ILE A 456 32.76 -6.26 26.11
C ILE A 456 33.43 -5.52 27.27
N ALA A 457 32.83 -5.61 28.46
CA ALA A 457 33.25 -4.87 29.64
C ALA A 457 33.18 -5.71 30.92
N GLY A 458 33.80 -5.24 32.00
CA GLY A 458 33.69 -5.85 33.33
C GLY A 458 34.88 -6.71 33.77
N TYR A 459 36.03 -6.56 33.12
CA TYR A 459 37.30 -7.20 33.48
C TYR A 459 38.47 -6.24 33.24
N VAL A 460 39.63 -6.55 33.84
CA VAL A 460 40.84 -5.72 33.70
C VAL A 460 41.30 -5.62 32.24
N GLY A 461 41.45 -4.40 31.71
CA GLY A 461 41.91 -4.16 30.33
C GLY A 461 40.81 -4.22 29.28
N SER A 462 39.53 -4.27 29.68
CA SER A 462 38.39 -4.26 28.76
C SER A 462 38.29 -2.96 27.95
N GLU A 463 38.74 -1.83 28.48
CA GLU A 463 38.81 -0.54 27.79
C GLU A 463 39.72 -0.55 26.55
N ILE A 464 40.59 -1.55 26.43
CA ILE A 464 41.51 -1.71 25.30
C ILE A 464 40.81 -2.35 24.10
N ALA A 465 39.67 -3.03 24.28
CA ALA A 465 38.99 -3.78 23.23
C ALA A 465 38.71 -2.95 21.96
N GLU A 466 38.19 -1.73 22.13
CA GLU A 466 37.94 -0.79 21.03
C GLU A 466 39.25 -0.21 20.46
N ILE A 467 40.21 0.12 21.34
CA ILE A 467 41.51 0.72 20.96
C ILE A 467 42.29 -0.18 20.00
N ILE A 468 42.21 -1.50 20.17
CA ILE A 468 42.90 -2.47 19.31
C ILE A 468 41.99 -3.11 18.25
N ASP A 469 40.74 -2.64 18.16
CA ASP A 469 39.74 -3.13 17.22
C ASP A 469 39.55 -4.66 17.29
N VAL A 470 39.39 -5.21 18.51
CA VAL A 470 39.46 -6.66 18.75
C VAL A 470 38.36 -7.45 18.01
N ILE A 471 37.22 -6.84 17.71
CA ILE A 471 36.15 -7.48 16.93
C ILE A 471 36.63 -7.77 15.51
N ASN A 472 37.20 -6.77 14.82
CA ASN A 472 37.68 -6.95 13.46
C ASN A 472 38.97 -7.77 13.39
N THR A 473 39.88 -7.53 14.33
CA THR A 473 41.21 -8.13 14.29
C THR A 473 41.26 -9.55 14.84
N HIS A 474 40.32 -9.98 15.71
CA HIS A 474 40.35 -11.30 16.33
C HIS A 474 39.05 -12.09 16.15
N VAL A 475 37.88 -11.49 16.43
CA VAL A 475 36.59 -12.22 16.32
C VAL A 475 36.27 -12.57 14.87
N ARG A 476 36.46 -11.61 13.95
CA ARG A 476 36.22 -11.79 12.50
C ARG A 476 37.38 -12.46 11.77
N SER A 477 38.57 -12.48 12.36
CA SER A 477 39.77 -12.99 11.70
C SER A 477 39.91 -14.50 11.89
N ILE A 478 39.19 -15.25 11.06
CA ILE A 478 39.21 -16.71 11.02
C ILE A 478 39.39 -17.21 9.59
N ASP A 479 39.96 -18.41 9.44
CA ASP A 479 40.01 -19.12 8.17
C ASP A 479 38.67 -19.85 7.94
N HIS A 480 37.96 -19.44 6.90
CA HIS A 480 36.93 -20.26 6.28
C HIS A 480 37.55 -20.92 5.04
N ASP A 481 37.38 -22.24 4.93
CA ASP A 481 37.84 -23.00 3.75
C ASP A 481 37.09 -22.62 2.47
#